data_AF-A0A1L5KLU2-F1
#
_entry.id   AF-A0A1L5KLU2-F1
#
_cell.length_a   1.000
_cell.length_b   1.000
_cell.length_c   1.000
_cell.angle_alpha   90.00
_cell.angle_beta   90.00
_cell.angle_gamma   90.00
#
_symmetry.space_group_name_H-M   'P 1'
#
loop_
_entity.id
_entity.type
_entity.pdbx_description
1 polymer ?
#
loop_
_entity_poly.entity_id
_entity_poly.type
_entity_poly.pdbx_seq_one_letter_code
_entity_poly.pdbx_strand_id
1 'polypeptide(L)'
;QGAYISDSVTIHDSLVCGQCRIFGHALINQHSMIVAAQGLTPDHQLLLQIYDRARVSASRIVHQAQIYGDAVIRYAFIEHRAEVFDFASIEGNEENNVWLCDCAKVYGHAQVKAGIEEDAIPTIHYSSQVAEYAIVEGNCVLKHHVLIGGNAVVRGGPILLDEHVVIQGESRITGAVIIENHVELTDHAVVEAFDGDTVHVRGPKVINGEERITRTPLAGLL
;
A
#
# COMPACT_ATOMS: atom_id res chain seq x y z
N GLN A 1 4.93 17.99 23.33
CA GLN A 1 4.84 19.37 22.84
C GLN A 1 5.52 19.42 21.49
N GLY A 2 4.87 19.94 20.44
CA GLY A 2 5.47 20.01 19.10
C GLY A 2 4.49 19.95 17.91
N ALA A 3 3.24 19.52 18.11
CA ALA A 3 2.25 19.50 17.05
C ALA A 3 1.72 20.91 16.74
N TYR A 4 1.76 21.30 15.47
CA TYR A 4 1.12 22.52 14.95
C TYR A 4 -0.20 22.14 14.29
N ILE A 5 -1.31 22.59 14.86
CA ILE A 5 -2.66 22.29 14.38
C ILE A 5 -3.33 23.60 13.96
N SER A 6 -3.82 23.70 12.73
CA SER A 6 -4.47 24.90 12.19
C SER A 6 -5.72 24.58 11.34
N ASP A 7 -6.42 25.63 10.89
CA ASP A 7 -7.62 25.57 10.04
C ASP A 7 -8.82 24.86 10.69
N SER A 8 -9.47 23.94 9.98
CA SER A 8 -10.71 23.25 10.37
C SER A 8 -10.47 21.77 10.70
N VAL A 9 -9.33 21.46 11.31
CA VAL A 9 -8.96 20.11 11.72
C VAL A 9 -9.85 19.62 12.87
N THR A 10 -10.32 18.38 12.78
CA THR A 10 -11.07 17.71 13.84
C THR A 10 -10.30 16.50 14.35
N ILE A 11 -9.93 16.51 15.62
CA ILE A 11 -9.27 15.39 16.30
C ILE A 11 -10.14 14.95 17.47
N HIS A 12 -10.56 13.68 17.48
CA HIS A 12 -11.43 13.12 18.51
C HIS A 12 -10.90 11.77 18.99
N ASP A 13 -10.92 11.51 20.30
CA ASP A 13 -10.45 10.25 20.91
C ASP A 13 -9.13 9.74 20.33
N SER A 14 -8.14 10.62 20.11
CA SER A 14 -6.90 10.27 19.40
C SER A 14 -5.70 10.95 20.06
N LEU A 15 -4.52 10.34 19.94
CA LEU A 15 -3.28 10.83 20.52
C LEU A 15 -2.39 11.45 19.44
N VAL A 16 -1.89 12.67 19.67
CA VAL A 16 -0.93 13.34 18.79
C VAL A 16 0.33 13.71 19.59
N CYS A 17 1.47 13.18 19.17
CA CYS A 17 2.76 13.30 19.84
C CYS A 17 3.87 13.68 18.83
N GLY A 18 4.88 14.41 19.32
CA GLY A 18 6.03 14.82 18.50
C GLY A 18 5.81 16.09 17.67
N GLN A 19 6.80 16.43 16.84
CA GLN A 19 6.76 17.59 15.95
C GLN A 19 6.07 17.22 14.62
N CYS A 20 4.84 17.67 14.43
CA CYS A 20 4.04 17.44 13.22
C CYS A 20 3.23 18.68 12.84
N ARG A 21 2.70 18.68 11.61
CA ARG A 21 1.75 19.68 11.13
C ARG A 21 0.44 19.01 10.72
N ILE A 22 -0.66 19.47 11.28
CA ILE A 22 -1.99 18.98 10.94
C ILE A 22 -2.85 20.20 10.57
N PHE A 23 -3.32 20.30 9.33
CA PHE A 23 -3.97 21.52 8.84
C PHE A 23 -5.06 21.22 7.78
N GLY A 24 -5.71 22.25 7.23
CA GLY A 24 -6.83 22.09 6.31
C GLY A 24 -8.13 21.62 6.99
N HIS A 25 -8.72 20.55 6.47
CA HIS A 25 -9.96 19.91 6.91
C HIS A 25 -9.74 18.44 7.31
N ALA A 26 -8.54 18.10 7.79
CA ALA A 26 -8.21 16.75 8.19
C ALA A 26 -9.09 16.28 9.38
N LEU A 27 -9.49 15.00 9.34
CA LEU A 27 -10.28 14.36 10.39
C LEU A 27 -9.52 13.16 10.94
N ILE A 28 -9.24 13.18 12.24
CA ILE A 28 -8.53 12.11 12.94
C ILE A 28 -9.40 11.63 14.10
N ASN A 29 -9.79 10.35 14.10
CA ASN A 29 -10.72 9.83 15.10
C ASN A 29 -10.47 8.36 15.49
N GLN A 30 -11.35 7.80 16.34
CA GLN A 30 -11.41 6.37 16.68
C GLN A 30 -10.09 5.81 17.22
N HIS A 31 -9.54 6.38 18.30
CA HIS A 31 -8.32 5.87 18.95
C HIS A 31 -7.09 5.86 18.04
N SER A 32 -7.04 6.78 17.06
CA SER A 32 -5.87 6.93 16.20
C SER A 32 -4.68 7.50 16.97
N MET A 33 -3.48 7.09 16.56
CA MET A 33 -2.23 7.52 17.17
C MET A 33 -1.30 8.14 16.13
N ILE A 34 -0.98 9.42 16.31
CA ILE A 34 -0.07 10.16 15.45
C ILE A 34 1.21 10.41 16.25
N VAL A 35 2.32 9.76 15.89
CA VAL A 35 3.60 9.86 16.61
C VAL A 35 4.70 10.32 15.67
N ALA A 36 4.90 11.63 15.62
CA ALA A 36 5.96 12.21 14.81
C ALA A 36 7.32 12.03 15.47
N ALA A 37 8.25 11.43 14.73
CA ALA A 37 9.62 11.24 15.18
C ALA A 37 10.57 11.47 13.99
N GLN A 38 11.50 12.39 14.16
CA GLN A 38 12.54 12.70 13.18
C GLN A 38 13.85 11.97 13.55
N GLY A 39 14.76 11.88 12.59
CA GLY A 39 16.07 11.24 12.79
C GLY A 39 16.08 9.72 12.62
N LEU A 40 14.92 9.12 12.33
CA LEU A 40 14.80 7.71 11.95
C LEU A 40 14.84 7.50 10.42
N THR A 41 14.90 8.58 9.64
CA THR A 41 15.03 8.51 8.18
C THR A 41 16.09 9.50 7.69
N PRO A 42 16.66 9.29 6.48
CA PRO A 42 17.64 10.19 5.87
C PRO A 42 17.27 11.68 5.78
N ASP A 43 15.98 12.02 5.75
CA ASP A 43 15.54 13.42 5.70
C ASP A 43 15.31 13.91 7.13
N HIS A 44 16.23 14.73 7.64
CA HIS A 44 16.16 15.23 9.02
C HIS A 44 15.21 16.42 9.19
N GLN A 45 14.72 17.02 8.11
CA GLN A 45 13.90 18.23 8.15
C GLN A 45 12.42 17.95 7.89
N LEU A 46 12.10 16.85 7.21
CA LEU A 46 10.73 16.44 6.98
C LEU A 46 10.01 16.22 8.31
N LEU A 47 8.82 16.80 8.43
CA LEU A 47 7.90 16.60 9.55
C LEU A 47 6.77 15.70 9.09
N LEU A 48 6.15 14.95 10.00
CA LEU A 48 4.87 14.29 9.72
C LEU A 48 3.82 15.34 9.40
N GLN A 49 3.11 15.17 8.29
CA GLN A 49 2.04 16.08 7.87
C GLN A 49 0.75 15.33 7.55
N ILE A 50 -0.37 15.84 8.07
CA ILE A 50 -1.72 15.37 7.75
C ILE A 50 -2.58 16.58 7.38
N TYR A 51 -3.03 16.68 6.13
CA TYR A 51 -3.69 17.89 5.67
C TYR A 51 -4.76 17.65 4.59
N ASP A 52 -5.25 18.73 3.97
CA ASP A 52 -6.38 18.74 3.04
C ASP A 52 -7.64 18.15 3.66
N ARG A 53 -8.25 17.12 3.05
CA ARG A 53 -9.48 16.45 3.53
C ARG A 53 -9.19 15.01 3.97
N ALA A 54 -7.92 14.70 4.30
CA ALA A 54 -7.51 13.38 4.73
C ALA A 54 -8.29 12.91 5.98
N ARG A 55 -8.70 11.63 5.98
CA ARG A 55 -9.45 11.00 7.06
C ARG A 55 -8.67 9.83 7.61
N VAL A 56 -8.37 9.87 8.90
CA VAL A 56 -7.62 8.83 9.63
C VAL A 56 -8.47 8.33 10.78
N SER A 57 -8.67 7.02 10.85
CA SER A 57 -9.50 6.37 11.87
C SER A 57 -8.87 5.04 12.29
N ALA A 58 -8.91 4.71 13.59
CA ALA A 58 -8.37 3.46 14.13
C ALA A 58 -6.96 3.09 13.61
N SER A 59 -6.11 4.09 13.36
CA SER A 59 -4.83 3.92 12.66
C SER A 59 -3.66 4.51 13.45
N ARG A 60 -2.45 4.02 13.16
CA ARG A 60 -1.21 4.54 13.72
C ARG A 60 -0.36 5.12 12.61
N ILE A 61 -0.10 6.42 12.67
CA ILE A 61 0.71 7.16 11.71
C ILE A 61 1.95 7.67 12.44
N VAL A 62 3.13 7.23 12.02
CA VAL A 62 4.37 7.47 12.77
C VAL A 62 5.50 8.03 11.91
N HIS A 63 6.53 8.52 12.57
CA HIS A 63 7.75 9.06 11.97
C HIS A 63 7.51 10.35 11.18
N GLN A 64 7.60 10.29 9.85
CA GLN A 64 7.59 11.42 8.91
C GLN A 64 6.63 11.15 7.73
N ALA A 65 5.59 10.34 7.95
CA ALA A 65 4.58 10.03 6.94
C ALA A 65 3.84 11.29 6.45
N GLN A 66 3.42 11.28 5.18
CA GLN A 66 2.68 12.38 4.55
C GLN A 66 1.30 11.91 4.10
N ILE A 67 0.25 12.47 4.69
CA ILE A 67 -1.14 12.09 4.39
C ILE A 67 -1.92 13.32 3.94
N TYR A 68 -2.47 13.31 2.73
CA TYR A 68 -3.12 14.49 2.15
C TYR A 68 -4.15 14.16 1.07
N GLY A 69 -4.67 15.17 0.37
CA GLY A 69 -5.80 15.00 -0.55
C GLY A 69 -7.10 14.61 0.15
N ASP A 70 -7.84 13.68 -0.45
CA ASP A 70 -9.06 13.04 0.05
C ASP A 70 -8.80 11.63 0.59
N ALA A 71 -7.55 11.29 0.89
CA ALA A 71 -7.17 9.96 1.35
C ALA A 71 -7.98 9.50 2.57
N VAL A 72 -8.41 8.23 2.54
CA VAL A 72 -9.16 7.60 3.64
C VAL A 72 -8.33 6.44 4.19
N ILE A 73 -8.07 6.47 5.49
CA ILE A 73 -7.20 5.50 6.17
C ILE A 73 -7.92 4.97 7.40
N ARG A 74 -8.11 3.66 7.42
CA ARG A 74 -8.78 2.93 8.50
C ARG A 74 -8.04 1.64 8.82
N TYR A 75 -7.80 1.37 10.10
CA TYR A 75 -7.05 0.19 10.57
C TYR A 75 -5.70 0.00 9.84
N ALA A 76 -4.86 1.03 9.86
CA ALA A 76 -3.57 1.01 9.19
C ALA A 76 -2.40 1.35 10.13
N PHE A 77 -1.23 0.80 9.82
CA PHE A 77 0.06 1.16 10.38
C PHE A 77 0.91 1.79 9.27
N ILE A 78 1.16 3.10 9.36
CA ILE A 78 1.88 3.87 8.35
C ILE A 78 3.10 4.52 8.99
N GLU A 79 4.29 4.24 8.47
CA GLU A 79 5.54 4.67 9.08
C GLU A 79 6.59 5.22 8.09
N HIS A 80 7.70 5.68 8.66
CA HIS A 80 8.85 6.26 7.94
C HIS A 80 8.44 7.50 7.13
N ARG A 81 8.57 7.45 5.81
CA ARG A 81 8.19 8.52 4.86
C ARG A 81 7.13 8.03 3.87
N ALA A 82 6.32 7.06 4.27
CA ALA A 82 5.24 6.59 3.43
C ALA A 82 4.25 7.73 3.14
N GLU A 83 3.70 7.74 1.93
CA GLU A 83 2.78 8.76 1.45
C GLU A 83 1.44 8.14 1.05
N VAL A 84 0.33 8.75 1.51
CA VAL A 84 -1.02 8.38 1.06
C VAL A 84 -1.78 9.64 0.69
N PHE A 85 -2.21 9.74 -0.56
CA PHE A 85 -2.79 10.97 -1.09
C PHE A 85 -3.79 10.76 -2.23
N ASP A 86 -4.23 11.86 -2.85
CA ASP A 86 -5.33 11.89 -3.83
C ASP A 86 -6.62 11.30 -3.23
N PHE A 87 -7.22 10.29 -3.87
CA PHE A 87 -8.43 9.60 -3.44
C PHE A 87 -8.13 8.18 -2.96
N ALA A 88 -6.90 7.90 -2.56
CA ALA A 88 -6.49 6.57 -2.11
C ALA A 88 -7.29 6.11 -0.88
N SER A 89 -7.64 4.82 -0.86
CA SER A 89 -8.30 4.18 0.30
C SER A 89 -7.42 3.07 0.86
N ILE A 90 -7.12 3.16 2.16
CA ILE A 90 -6.42 2.15 2.94
C ILE A 90 -7.39 1.62 3.99
N GLU A 91 -7.79 0.35 3.86
CA GLU A 91 -8.85 -0.25 4.66
C GLU A 91 -8.41 -1.59 5.26
N GLY A 92 -7.95 -1.55 6.51
CA GLY A 92 -7.87 -2.76 7.34
C GLY A 92 -9.21 -3.09 7.99
N ASN A 93 -9.18 -4.05 8.91
CA ASN A 93 -10.31 -4.47 9.73
C ASN A 93 -9.85 -4.79 11.18
N GLU A 94 -10.75 -5.35 11.99
CA GLU A 94 -10.48 -5.64 13.40
C GLU A 94 -9.43 -6.74 13.62
N GLU A 95 -9.23 -7.61 12.62
CA GLU A 95 -8.28 -8.73 12.66
C GLU A 95 -6.96 -8.35 11.97
N ASN A 96 -7.05 -7.72 10.80
CA ASN A 96 -5.92 -7.42 9.94
C ASN A 96 -5.81 -5.92 9.66
N ASN A 97 -4.68 -5.32 10.06
CA ASN A 97 -4.35 -3.97 9.63
C ASN A 97 -3.79 -3.96 8.19
N VAL A 98 -3.59 -2.76 7.62
CA VAL A 98 -2.76 -2.55 6.42
C VAL A 98 -1.44 -1.88 6.82
N TRP A 99 -0.31 -2.35 6.29
CA TRP A 99 1.02 -1.87 6.64
C TRP A 99 1.68 -1.13 5.46
N LEU A 100 2.09 0.12 5.71
CA LEU A 100 2.74 0.98 4.74
C LEU A 100 4.05 1.53 5.34
N CYS A 101 5.18 1.16 4.76
CA CYS A 101 6.49 1.40 5.36
C CYS A 101 7.45 2.13 4.40
N ASP A 102 8.55 2.62 4.95
CA ASP A 102 9.70 3.17 4.22
C ASP A 102 9.37 4.43 3.39
N CYS A 103 9.35 4.31 2.06
CA CYS A 103 9.00 5.37 1.11
C CYS A 103 7.85 4.91 0.19
N ALA A 104 7.05 3.95 0.65
CA ALA A 104 5.92 3.44 -0.09
C ALA A 104 4.90 4.54 -0.37
N LYS A 105 4.23 4.47 -1.52
CA LYS A 105 3.20 5.46 -1.90
C LYS A 105 1.91 4.79 -2.34
N VAL A 106 0.78 5.29 -1.85
CA VAL A 106 -0.54 4.91 -2.37
C VAL A 106 -1.31 6.17 -2.76
N TYR A 107 -1.72 6.25 -4.02
CA TYR A 107 -2.29 7.48 -4.59
C TYR A 107 -3.23 7.21 -5.77
N GLY A 108 -3.73 8.26 -6.43
CA GLY A 108 -4.82 8.16 -7.39
C GLY A 108 -6.13 7.73 -6.71
N HIS A 109 -6.79 6.73 -7.27
CA HIS A 109 -7.97 6.05 -6.73
C HIS A 109 -7.65 4.62 -6.23
N ALA A 110 -6.37 4.35 -5.93
CA ALA A 110 -5.92 3.04 -5.49
C ALA A 110 -6.60 2.60 -4.19
N GLN A 111 -6.83 1.30 -4.07
CA GLN A 111 -7.44 0.69 -2.90
C GLN A 111 -6.55 -0.43 -2.36
N VAL A 112 -6.15 -0.31 -1.10
CA VAL A 112 -5.39 -1.35 -0.39
C VAL A 112 -6.22 -1.83 0.78
N LYS A 113 -6.62 -3.11 0.75
CA LYS A 113 -7.60 -3.68 1.66
C LYS A 113 -7.08 -4.93 2.34
N ALA A 114 -7.25 -5.01 3.65
CA ALA A 114 -6.97 -6.26 4.35
C ALA A 114 -8.00 -7.33 4.00
N GLY A 115 -7.55 -8.58 3.92
CA GLY A 115 -8.44 -9.72 3.75
C GLY A 115 -9.12 -10.10 5.06
N ILE A 116 -10.05 -11.03 4.96
CA ILE A 116 -10.80 -11.59 6.11
C ILE A 116 -10.15 -12.85 6.68
N GLU A 117 -9.14 -13.40 6.01
CA GLU A 117 -8.43 -14.59 6.48
C GLU A 117 -7.40 -14.20 7.54
N GLU A 118 -6.96 -15.17 8.36
CA GLU A 118 -5.88 -14.95 9.33
C GLU A 118 -4.60 -14.50 8.60
N ASP A 119 -3.92 -13.49 9.16
CA ASP A 119 -2.72 -12.88 8.58
C ASP A 119 -2.88 -12.33 7.15
N ALA A 120 -4.10 -11.95 6.75
CA ALA A 120 -4.39 -11.32 5.46
C ALA A 120 -4.05 -9.82 5.44
N ILE A 121 -2.81 -9.50 5.84
CA ILE A 121 -2.26 -8.16 6.03
C ILE A 121 -1.53 -7.71 4.74
N PRO A 122 -2.05 -6.72 4.00
CA PRO A 122 -1.34 -6.12 2.90
C PRO A 122 -0.19 -5.29 3.45
N THR A 123 1.01 -5.52 2.92
CA THR A 123 2.25 -4.93 3.40
C THR A 123 3.03 -4.34 2.23
N ILE A 124 3.18 -3.02 2.23
CA ILE A 124 3.81 -2.26 1.14
C ILE A 124 5.09 -1.60 1.67
N HIS A 125 6.23 -2.05 1.18
CA HIS A 125 7.57 -1.68 1.66
C HIS A 125 8.41 -0.89 0.66
N TYR A 126 9.54 -0.39 1.14
CA TYR A 126 10.60 0.25 0.37
C TYR A 126 10.10 1.41 -0.50
N SER A 127 10.27 1.31 -1.81
CA SER A 127 9.89 2.30 -2.81
C SER A 127 8.68 1.85 -3.63
N SER A 128 7.93 0.84 -3.16
CA SER A 128 6.78 0.32 -3.89
C SER A 128 5.60 1.28 -3.90
N GLN A 129 4.80 1.20 -4.96
CA GLN A 129 3.74 2.14 -5.25
C GLN A 129 2.48 1.42 -5.72
N VAL A 130 1.33 1.88 -5.23
CA VAL A 130 0.00 1.46 -5.73
C VAL A 130 -0.74 2.73 -6.16
N ALA A 131 -1.16 2.78 -7.41
CA ALA A 131 -1.61 4.01 -8.05
C ALA A 131 -2.85 3.79 -8.92
N GLU A 132 -3.33 4.89 -9.50
CA GLU A 132 -4.41 4.88 -10.51
C GLU A 132 -5.68 4.23 -9.96
N TYR A 133 -6.20 3.14 -10.53
CA TYR A 133 -7.40 2.44 -10.05
C TYR A 133 -7.07 1.04 -9.52
N ALA A 134 -5.81 0.78 -9.19
CA ALA A 134 -5.35 -0.54 -8.76
C ALA A 134 -5.99 -0.96 -7.43
N ILE A 135 -6.25 -2.27 -7.30
CA ILE A 135 -6.78 -2.88 -6.09
C ILE A 135 -5.79 -3.92 -5.59
N VAL A 136 -5.37 -3.80 -4.33
CA VAL A 136 -4.55 -4.77 -3.60
C VAL A 136 -5.33 -5.27 -2.39
N GLU A 137 -5.59 -6.56 -2.31
CA GLU A 137 -6.44 -7.15 -1.27
C GLU A 137 -5.87 -8.46 -0.68
N GLY A 138 -5.82 -8.58 0.64
CA GLY A 138 -5.40 -9.81 1.32
C GLY A 138 -3.90 -9.87 1.67
N ASN A 139 -3.35 -11.08 1.83
CA ASN A 139 -1.96 -11.29 2.22
C ASN A 139 -1.02 -11.02 1.02
N CYS A 140 -0.73 -9.74 0.78
CA CYS A 140 0.11 -9.25 -0.30
C CYS A 140 1.32 -8.51 0.27
N VAL A 141 2.53 -8.88 -0.14
CA VAL A 141 3.79 -8.23 0.26
C VAL A 141 4.46 -7.64 -0.97
N LEU A 142 4.52 -6.31 -1.05
CA LEU A 142 5.22 -5.56 -2.08
C LEU A 142 6.55 -5.05 -1.54
N LYS A 143 7.65 -5.38 -2.21
CA LYS A 143 9.01 -5.03 -1.78
C LYS A 143 9.69 -4.04 -2.73
N HIS A 144 10.85 -4.36 -3.30
CA HIS A 144 11.72 -3.40 -3.94
C HIS A 144 11.23 -3.05 -5.35
N HIS A 145 10.97 -1.75 -5.58
CA HIS A 145 10.63 -1.22 -6.90
C HIS A 145 9.41 -1.88 -7.54
N VAL A 146 8.37 -2.17 -6.75
CA VAL A 146 7.10 -2.68 -7.27
C VAL A 146 6.16 -1.52 -7.59
N LEU A 147 5.56 -1.53 -8.78
CA LEU A 147 4.52 -0.58 -9.18
C LEU A 147 3.25 -1.35 -9.58
N ILE A 148 2.14 -1.07 -8.93
CA ILE A 148 0.82 -1.56 -9.32
C ILE A 148 -0.04 -0.36 -9.74
N GLY A 149 -0.52 -0.37 -10.98
CA GLY A 149 -1.33 0.71 -11.57
C GLY A 149 -2.40 0.17 -12.50
N GLY A 150 -2.92 1.03 -13.37
CA GLY A 150 -4.05 0.79 -14.25
C GLY A 150 -5.32 0.48 -13.45
N ASN A 151 -6.06 -0.51 -13.92
CA ASN A 151 -7.17 -1.15 -13.23
C ASN A 151 -6.76 -2.55 -12.72
N ALA A 152 -5.46 -2.76 -12.45
CA ALA A 152 -4.97 -4.07 -12.06
C ALA A 152 -5.53 -4.51 -10.71
N VAL A 153 -5.74 -5.81 -10.56
CA VAL A 153 -6.29 -6.41 -9.34
C VAL A 153 -5.34 -7.49 -8.83
N VAL A 154 -4.78 -7.27 -7.65
CA VAL A 154 -3.91 -8.23 -6.94
C VAL A 154 -4.63 -8.64 -5.67
N ARG A 155 -5.05 -9.91 -5.58
CA ARG A 155 -5.84 -10.35 -4.41
C ARG A 155 -5.61 -11.80 -4.00
N GLY A 156 -5.89 -12.08 -2.73
CA GLY A 156 -5.73 -13.40 -2.13
C GLY A 156 -4.43 -13.46 -1.35
N GLY A 157 -3.72 -14.58 -1.41
CA GLY A 157 -2.44 -14.70 -0.76
C GLY A 157 -2.00 -16.14 -0.50
N PRO A 158 -0.73 -16.34 -0.11
CA PRO A 158 0.29 -15.31 0.03
C PRO A 158 0.82 -14.83 -1.34
N ILE A 159 0.83 -13.51 -1.56
CA ILE A 159 1.40 -12.88 -2.76
C ILE A 159 2.68 -12.14 -2.37
N LEU A 160 3.78 -12.40 -3.10
CA LEU A 160 5.05 -11.69 -2.96
C LEU A 160 5.47 -11.08 -4.29
N LEU A 161 5.65 -9.76 -4.31
CA LEU A 161 6.16 -9.00 -5.45
C LEU A 161 7.48 -8.32 -5.05
N ASP A 162 8.56 -8.56 -5.80
CA ASP A 162 9.89 -8.00 -5.46
C ASP A 162 10.77 -7.74 -6.70
N GLU A 163 11.79 -6.91 -6.55
CA GLU A 163 12.83 -6.66 -7.55
C GLU A 163 12.32 -6.19 -8.94
N HIS A 164 11.78 -4.96 -9.02
CA HIS A 164 11.36 -4.32 -10.28
C HIS A 164 10.18 -5.02 -10.97
N VAL A 165 9.04 -5.12 -10.28
CA VAL A 165 7.81 -5.68 -10.82
C VAL A 165 6.82 -4.58 -11.16
N VAL A 166 6.26 -4.61 -12.37
CA VAL A 166 5.26 -3.64 -12.84
C VAL A 166 3.98 -4.38 -13.21
N ILE A 167 2.87 -4.06 -12.57
CA ILE A 167 1.55 -4.64 -12.82
C ILE A 167 0.61 -3.51 -13.24
N GLN A 168 0.15 -3.52 -14.49
CA GLN A 168 -0.65 -2.45 -15.09
C GLN A 168 -1.75 -3.02 -16.01
N GLY A 169 -2.50 -2.14 -16.67
CA GLY A 169 -3.64 -2.53 -17.51
C GLY A 169 -4.82 -2.99 -16.66
N GLU A 170 -5.55 -3.99 -17.13
CA GLU A 170 -6.59 -4.73 -16.42
C GLU A 170 -6.09 -6.10 -15.93
N SER A 171 -4.77 -6.22 -15.72
CA SER A 171 -4.14 -7.47 -15.34
C SER A 171 -4.55 -7.94 -13.94
N ARG A 172 -4.51 -9.26 -13.72
CA ARG A 172 -5.05 -9.88 -12.50
C ARG A 172 -4.06 -10.87 -11.91
N ILE A 173 -3.78 -10.73 -10.62
CA ILE A 173 -3.01 -11.69 -9.84
C ILE A 173 -3.90 -12.25 -8.73
N THR A 174 -4.05 -13.58 -8.67
CA THR A 174 -4.89 -14.24 -7.68
C THR A 174 -4.27 -15.50 -7.07
N GLY A 175 -4.44 -15.68 -5.75
CA GLY A 175 -3.96 -16.85 -5.03
C GLY A 175 -2.49 -16.74 -4.59
N ALA A 176 -1.86 -17.87 -4.27
CA ALA A 176 -0.47 -17.90 -3.83
C ALA A 176 0.51 -17.68 -5.00
N VAL A 177 1.06 -16.48 -5.13
CA VAL A 177 1.88 -16.07 -6.29
C VAL A 177 3.15 -15.36 -5.84
N ILE A 178 4.29 -15.75 -6.42
CA ILE A 178 5.57 -15.06 -6.26
C ILE A 178 5.96 -14.49 -7.62
N ILE A 179 6.16 -13.17 -7.71
CA ILE A 179 6.68 -12.52 -8.92
C ILE A 179 7.92 -11.71 -8.55
N GLU A 180 9.03 -12.00 -9.21
CA GLU A 180 10.30 -11.32 -8.92
C GLU A 180 11.20 -11.12 -10.14
N ASN A 181 12.14 -10.19 -10.00
CA ASN A 181 13.24 -9.93 -10.92
C ASN A 181 12.80 -9.47 -12.33
N HIS A 182 12.37 -8.21 -12.46
CA HIS A 182 12.08 -7.54 -13.74
C HIS A 182 10.92 -8.18 -14.52
N VAL A 183 9.76 -8.29 -13.88
CA VAL A 183 8.54 -8.81 -14.52
C VAL A 183 7.55 -7.67 -14.76
N GLU A 184 7.01 -7.62 -15.98
CA GLU A 184 5.97 -6.68 -16.37
C GLU A 184 4.69 -7.45 -16.75
N LEU A 185 3.57 -7.09 -16.14
CA LEU A 185 2.23 -7.61 -16.40
C LEU A 185 1.35 -6.48 -16.91
N THR A 186 0.80 -6.59 -18.12
CA THR A 186 -0.02 -5.53 -18.74
C THR A 186 -1.28 -6.08 -19.42
N ASP A 187 -2.05 -5.19 -20.05
CA ASP A 187 -3.28 -5.51 -20.78
C ASP A 187 -4.28 -6.32 -19.91
N HIS A 188 -4.71 -7.50 -20.35
CA HIS A 188 -5.65 -8.38 -19.62
C HIS A 188 -4.97 -9.64 -19.06
N ALA A 189 -3.63 -9.61 -18.91
CA ALA A 189 -2.87 -10.77 -18.44
C ALA A 189 -3.31 -11.26 -17.06
N VAL A 190 -3.33 -12.57 -16.87
CA VAL A 190 -3.76 -13.22 -15.62
C VAL A 190 -2.68 -14.16 -15.09
N VAL A 191 -2.31 -14.00 -13.82
CA VAL A 191 -1.48 -14.96 -13.07
C VAL A 191 -2.32 -15.48 -11.90
N GLU A 192 -2.63 -16.77 -11.90
CA GLU A 192 -3.57 -17.35 -10.94
C GLU A 192 -3.06 -18.68 -10.39
N ALA A 193 -3.01 -18.81 -9.07
CA ALA A 193 -2.72 -20.07 -8.40
C ALA A 193 -4.00 -20.70 -7.83
N PHE A 194 -4.10 -22.03 -7.92
CA PHE A 194 -5.25 -22.82 -7.45
C PHE A 194 -4.84 -23.82 -6.37
N ASP A 195 -5.79 -24.29 -5.57
CA ASP A 195 -5.68 -25.53 -4.78
C ASP A 195 -4.41 -25.69 -3.92
N GLY A 196 -3.94 -24.61 -3.29
CA GLY A 196 -2.74 -24.63 -2.44
C GLY A 196 -1.41 -24.71 -3.21
N ASP A 197 -1.44 -24.71 -4.54
CA ASP A 197 -0.25 -24.54 -5.36
C ASP A 197 0.27 -23.11 -5.26
N THR A 198 1.57 -22.93 -5.56
CA THR A 198 2.21 -21.62 -5.68
C THR A 198 2.73 -21.42 -7.10
N VAL A 199 2.36 -20.30 -7.72
CA VAL A 199 2.89 -19.90 -9.03
C VAL A 199 4.06 -18.96 -8.84
N HIS A 200 5.24 -19.36 -9.31
CA HIS A 200 6.45 -18.52 -9.27
C HIS A 200 6.78 -18.01 -10.68
N VAL A 201 6.70 -16.71 -10.88
CA VAL A 201 7.10 -16.03 -12.11
C VAL A 201 8.39 -15.26 -11.85
N ARG A 202 9.48 -15.68 -12.49
CA ARG A 202 10.77 -15.01 -12.37
C ARG A 202 11.19 -14.44 -13.71
N GLY A 203 11.54 -13.15 -13.72
CA GLY A 203 11.96 -12.47 -14.93
C GLY A 203 13.47 -12.54 -15.23
N PRO A 204 13.94 -11.78 -16.23
CA PRO A 204 13.18 -10.74 -16.94
C PRO A 204 12.08 -11.32 -17.83
N LYS A 205 10.84 -10.80 -17.73
CA LYS A 205 9.70 -11.30 -18.51
C LYS A 205 8.60 -10.25 -18.68
N VAL A 206 7.94 -10.26 -19.83
CA VAL A 206 6.71 -9.48 -20.09
C VAL A 206 5.56 -10.47 -20.30
N ILE A 207 4.43 -10.23 -19.65
CA ILE A 207 3.20 -11.03 -19.73
C ILE A 207 2.08 -10.05 -20.06
N ASN A 208 1.53 -10.14 -21.28
CA ASN A 208 0.62 -9.13 -21.81
C ASN A 208 -0.51 -9.76 -22.63
N GLY A 209 -1.32 -8.93 -23.30
CA GLY A 209 -2.51 -9.38 -24.02
C GLY A 209 -3.47 -10.16 -23.12
N GLU A 210 -3.81 -11.38 -23.54
CA GLU A 210 -4.74 -12.30 -22.86
C GLU A 210 -3.99 -13.50 -22.24
N GLU A 211 -2.68 -13.38 -22.01
CA GLU A 211 -1.87 -14.46 -21.46
C GLU A 211 -2.37 -14.88 -20.07
N ARG A 212 -2.46 -16.20 -19.85
CA ARG A 212 -2.90 -16.77 -18.57
C ARG A 212 -1.89 -17.77 -18.04
N ILE A 213 -1.24 -17.43 -16.94
CA ILE A 213 -0.28 -18.27 -16.22
C ILE A 213 -0.99 -18.89 -15.02
N THR A 214 -1.16 -20.20 -15.05
CA THR A 214 -1.77 -20.96 -13.94
C THR A 214 -0.82 -21.91 -13.22
N ARG A 215 0.43 -21.95 -13.68
CA ARG A 215 1.50 -22.81 -13.16
C ARG A 215 2.84 -22.11 -13.33
N THR A 216 3.79 -22.39 -12.45
CA THR A 216 5.18 -21.91 -12.55
C THR A 216 5.77 -22.18 -13.94
N PRO A 217 6.14 -21.15 -14.71
CA PRO A 217 6.79 -21.32 -16.00
C PRO A 217 8.12 -22.05 -15.83
N LEU A 218 8.35 -23.09 -16.64
CA LEU A 218 9.64 -23.78 -16.66
C LEU A 218 10.69 -22.89 -17.34
N ALA A 219 11.88 -22.79 -16.74
CA ALA A 219 12.98 -22.01 -17.28
C ALA A 219 13.29 -22.41 -18.73
N GLY A 220 13.25 -21.46 -19.66
CA GLY A 220 13.58 -21.65 -21.08
C GLY A 220 12.41 -22.04 -22.00
N LEU A 221 11.18 -22.11 -21.49
CA LEU A 221 9.96 -22.29 -22.28
C LEU A 221 9.07 -21.06 -22.14
N LEU A 222 9.10 -20.22 -23.18
CA LEU A 222 8.37 -18.96 -23.45
C LEU A 222 9.34 -17.79 -23.60
#